data_AF-A0A7K2ZKX8-F1
#
_entry.id   AF-A0A7K2ZKX8-F1
#
_cell.length_a   1.000
_cell.length_b   1.000
_cell.length_c   1.000
_cell.angle_alpha   90.00
_cell.angle_beta   90.00
_cell.angle_gamma   90.00
#
_symmetry.space_group_name_H-M   'P 1'
#
loop_
_entity.id
_entity.type
_entity.pdbx_description
1 polymer ?
#
loop_
_entity_poly.entity_id
_entity_poly.type
_entity_poly.pdbx_seq_one_letter_code
_entity_poly.pdbx_strand_id
1 'polypeptide(L)' 'ERQRLMLRLVAEGLTNQEMAGRLRLSHHTVNYHLRKLFRTFGVGSRIDLLNAAVRAGVPVAPARDPDPR' A
#
# COMPACT_ATOMS: atom_id res chain seq x y z
N GLU A 1 -14.44 -0.75 2.53
CA GLU A 1 -13.73 0.37 3.19
C GLU A 1 -12.24 0.12 3.47
N ARG A 2 -11.84 -1.07 3.94
CA ARG A 2 -10.44 -1.43 4.25
C ARG A 2 -9.41 -1.14 3.14
N GLN A 3 -9.78 -1.39 1.88
CA GLN A 3 -8.90 -1.24 0.71
C GLN A 3 -8.46 0.20 0.46
N ARG A 4 -9.35 1.18 0.62
CA ARG A 4 -9.02 2.61 0.44
C ARG A 4 -8.03 3.07 1.51
N LEU A 5 -8.20 2.61 2.74
CA LEU A 5 -7.30 2.94 3.83
C LEU A 5 -5.90 2.36 3.58
N MET A 6 -5.82 1.12 3.11
CA MET A 6 -4.53 0.53 2.71
C MET A 6 -3.87 1.28 1.56
N LEU A 7 -4.64 1.72 0.57
CA LEU A 7 -4.10 2.52 -0.54
C LEU A 7 -3.48 3.83 -0.04
N ARG A 8 -4.15 4.52 0.90
CA ARG A 8 -3.62 5.74 1.54
C ARG A 8 -2.33 5.46 2.32
N LEU A 9 -2.31 4.45 3.18
CA LEU A 9 -1.11 4.11 3.95
C LEU A 9 0.04 3.67 3.04
N VAL A 10 -0.26 3.00 1.93
CA VAL A 10 0.76 2.69 0.91
C VAL A 10 1.29 3.97 0.29
N ALA A 11 0.41 4.88 -0.14
CA ALA A 11 0.75 6.18 -0.71
C ALA A 11 1.55 7.08 0.24
N GLU A 12 1.34 6.95 1.55
CA GLU A 12 2.14 7.58 2.60
C GLU A 12 3.53 6.94 2.79
N GLY A 13 3.84 5.84 2.08
CA GLY A 13 5.13 5.16 2.13
C GLY A 13 5.26 4.11 3.24
N LEU A 14 4.18 3.74 3.95
CA LEU A 14 4.29 2.84 5.11
C LEU A 14 4.51 1.38 4.72
N THR A 15 5.50 0.74 5.34
CA THR A 15 5.75 -0.70 5.21
C THR A 15 4.57 -1.56 5.69
N ASN A 16 4.54 -2.84 5.31
CA ASN A 16 3.49 -3.77 5.75
C ASN A 16 3.44 -3.90 7.29
N GLN A 17 4.58 -3.77 7.96
CA GLN A 17 4.69 -3.82 9.42
C GLN A 17 4.11 -2.55 10.08
N GLU A 18 4.42 -1.37 9.55
CA GLU A 18 3.84 -0.11 10.06
C GLU A 18 2.33 -0.04 9.80
N MET A 19 1.90 -0.48 8.61
CA MET A 19 0.48 -0.63 8.29
C MET A 19 -0.21 -1.59 9.25
N ALA A 20 0.41 -2.74 9.55
CA ALA A 20 -0.09 -3.71 10.51
C ALA A 20 -0.28 -3.10 11.90
N GLY A 21 0.71 -2.33 12.38
CA GLY A 21 0.63 -1.59 13.63
C GLY A 21 -0.52 -0.58 13.66
N ARG A 22 -0.64 0.26 12.62
CA ARG A 22 -1.74 1.25 12.51
C ARG A 22 -3.12 0.63 12.40
N LEU A 23 -3.24 -0.49 11.69
CA LEU A 23 -4.49 -1.17 11.43
C LEU A 23 -4.89 -2.17 12.53
N ARG A 24 -4.01 -2.41 13.52
CA ARG A 24 -4.13 -3.49 14.50
C ARG A 24 -4.39 -4.84 13.80
N LEU A 25 -3.60 -5.12 12.76
CA LEU A 25 -3.66 -6.31 11.94
C LEU A 25 -2.31 -7.03 11.93
N SER A 26 -2.29 -8.30 11.53
CA SER A 26 -1.03 -8.95 11.19
C SER A 26 -0.48 -8.43 9.86
N HIS A 27 0.84 -8.45 9.69
CA HIS A 27 1.48 -8.11 8.41
C HIS A 27 1.04 -9.07 7.29
N HIS A 28 0.71 -10.33 7.60
CA HIS A 28 0.14 -11.29 6.65
C HIS A 28 -1.24 -10.87 6.15
N THR A 29 -2.10 -10.37 7.05
CA THR A 29 -3.42 -9.83 6.69
C THR A 29 -3.27 -8.60 5.79
N VAL A 30 -2.32 -7.72 6.10
CA VAL A 30 -1.99 -6.57 5.23
C VAL A 30 -1.55 -7.04 3.85
N ASN A 31 -0.63 -8.02 3.77
CA ASN A 31 -0.15 -8.57 2.51
C ASN A 31 -1.30 -9.18 1.68
N TYR A 32 -2.21 -9.94 2.30
CA TYR A 32 -3.39 -10.49 1.63
C TYR A 32 -4.25 -9.41 0.98
N HIS A 33 -4.53 -8.33 1.72
CA HIS A 33 -5.33 -7.22 1.20
C HIS A 33 -4.59 -6.42 0.12
N LEU A 34 -3.28 -6.25 0.23
CA LEU A 34 -2.45 -5.64 -0.82
C LEU A 34 -2.44 -6.47 -2.09
N ARG A 35 -2.32 -7.80 -2.02
CA ARG A 35 -2.45 -8.67 -3.20
C ARG A 35 -3.81 -8.51 -3.88
N LYS A 36 -4.88 -8.30 -3.10
CA LYS A 36 -6.21 -8.03 -3.67
C LYS A 36 -6.24 -6.66 -4.37
N LEU A 37 -5.61 -5.63 -3.79
CA LEU A 37 -5.44 -4.32 -4.43
C LEU A 37 -4.62 -4.44 -5.72
N PHE A 38 -3.50 -5.14 -5.70
CA PHE A 38 -2.65 -5.38 -6.88
C PHE A 38 -3.47 -5.97 -8.04
N ARG A 39 -4.31 -6.98 -7.77
CA ARG A 39 -5.22 -7.53 -8.76
C ARG A 39 -6.28 -6.54 -9.25
N THR A 40 -6.86 -5.73 -8.36
CA THR A 40 -7.86 -4.72 -8.73
C THR A 40 -7.28 -3.61 -9.60
N PHE A 41 -6.03 -3.21 -9.35
CA PHE A 41 -5.34 -2.16 -10.10
C PHE A 41 -4.54 -2.68 -11.29
N GLY A 42 -4.47 -4.01 -11.49
CA GLY A 42 -3.70 -4.62 -12.58
C GLY A 42 -2.18 -4.41 -12.45
N VAL A 43 -1.67 -4.30 -11.22
CA VAL A 43 -0.26 -3.98 -10.92
C VAL A 43 0.45 -5.16 -10.26
N GLY A 44 1.73 -5.33 -10.53
CA GLY A 44 2.53 -6.45 -10.00
C GLY A 44 3.28 -6.12 -8.71
N SER A 45 3.56 -4.84 -8.47
CA SER A 45 4.38 -4.41 -7.35
C SER A 45 3.75 -3.28 -6.55
N ARG A 46 4.29 -3.05 -5.35
CA ARG A 46 3.95 -1.89 -4.52
C ARG A 46 4.30 -0.58 -5.21
N ILE A 47 5.43 -0.53 -5.93
CA ILE A 47 5.86 0.65 -6.70
C ILE A 47 4.86 0.92 -7.84
N ASP A 48 4.40 -0.12 -8.53
CA ASP A 48 3.38 0.03 -9.56
C ASP A 48 2.04 0.52 -8.99
N LEU A 49 1.66 0.03 -7.81
CA LEU A 49 0.47 0.51 -7.09
C LEU A 49 0.61 1.99 -6.70
N LEU A 50 1.80 2.39 -6.24
CA LEU A 50 2.11 3.79 -5.94
C LEU A 50 2.01 4.65 -7.21
N ASN A 51 2.66 4.25 -8.29
CA ASN A 51 2.61 4.94 -9.58
C ASN A 51 1.17 5.05 -10.10
N ALA A 52 0.37 3.99 -9.96
CA ALA A 52 -1.05 4.01 -10.31
C ALA A 52 -1.85 4.99 -9.43
N ALA A 53 -1.55 5.05 -8.13
CA ALA A 53 -2.17 5.99 -7.20
C ALA A 53 -1.82 7.45 -7.54
N VAL A 54 -0.56 7.75 -7.89
CA VAL A 54 -0.13 9.08 -8.37
C VAL A 54 -0.88 9.47 -9.63
N ARG A 55 -0.94 8.57 -10.63
CA ARG A 55 -1.69 8.81 -11.87
C ARG A 55 -3.18 9.04 -11.61
N ALA A 56 -3.74 8.43 -10.57
CA ALA A 56 -5.11 8.63 -10.13
C ALA A 56 -5.33 9.90 -9.27
N GLY A 57 -4.29 10.73 -9.08
CA GLY A 57 -4.37 11.96 -8.29
C GLY A 57 -4.35 11.75 -6.77
N VAL A 58 -3.95 10.57 -6.30
CA VAL A 58 -3.76 10.31 -4.86
C VAL A 58 -2.42 10.94 -4.43
N PRO A 59 -2.41 11.83 -3.43
CA PRO A 59 -1.16 12.38 -2.90
C PRO A 59 -0.31 11.25 -2.33
N VAL A 60 0.87 11.06 -2.90
CA VAL A 60 1.91 10.19 -2.33
C VAL A 60 2.86 11.05 -1.51
N ALA A 61 3.14 10.62 -0.28
CA ALA A 61 4.18 11.25 0.52
C ALA A 61 5.55 10.96 -0.13
N PRO A 62 6.53 11.87 -0.03
CA PRO A 62 7.87 11.61 -0.56
C PRO A 62 8.39 10.31 0.05
N ALA A 63 8.76 9.38 -0.83
CA ALA A 63 9.06 8.00 -0.49
C ALA A 63 10.06 7.95 0.67
N ARG A 64 9.59 7.54 1.85
CA ARG A 64 10.45 6.89 2.82
C ARG A 64 10.84 5.55 2.21
N ASP A 65 12.14 5.26 2.25
CA ASP A 65 12.76 4.11 1.60
C ASP A 65 11.86 2.86 1.71
N PRO A 66 11.25 2.42 0.61
CA PRO A 66 10.28 1.34 0.66
C PRO A 66 11.00 0.05 1.02
N ASP A 67 10.67 -0.49 2.21
CA ASP A 67 11.12 -1.78 2.77
C ASP A 67 11.95 -2.63 1.78
N PRO A 68 13.28 -2.78 1.97
CA PRO A 68 14.15 -3.51 1.04
C PRO A 68 13.98 -5.04 1.11
N ARG A 69 12.86 -5.54 1.63
CA ARG A 69 12.57 -6.96 1.85
C ARG A 69 11.83 -7.63 0.70
#